data_AF-A0A7S3ADB5-F1
#
_entry.id   AF-A0A7S3ADB5-F1
#
_cell.length_a   1.000
_cell.length_b   1.000
_cell.length_c   1.000
_cell.angle_alpha   90.00
_cell.angle_beta   90.00
_cell.angle_gamma   90.00
#
_symmetry.space_group_name_H-M   'P 1'
#
loop_
_entity.id
_entity.type
_entity.pdbx_description
1 polymer ?
#
loop_
_entity_poly.entity_id
_entity_poly.type
_entity_poly.pdbx_seq_one_letter_code
_entity_poly.pdbx_strand_id
1 'polypeptide(L)'
;YAVFASRVPSDMSRFWTQFEAWLSMQKASSAGLKSAADMERRCVIKCIHNARAHVEQLSGVLLSTWAGKTPADAHEILSSGDVEVTNESDKAEQLPKILRVDGQVKRAMAALPEAELPDEERAVRRKLQEEAAKREAEAAERAAEAAKRREEAERPVAAAAKRAVLMRRKEAEQAAKTLDAVEAMINALEKDADLEQAVAAAG
;
A
#
# COMPACT_ATOMS: atom_id res chain seq x y z
N TYR A 1 -47.75 2.23 -30.97
CA TYR A 1 -46.73 1.49 -30.22
C TYR A 1 -46.99 1.68 -28.73
N ALA A 2 -47.63 0.70 -28.09
CA ALA A 2 -47.78 0.70 -26.64
C ALA A 2 -46.56 -0.03 -26.07
N VAL A 3 -45.62 0.72 -25.50
CA VAL A 3 -44.55 0.14 -24.68
C VAL A 3 -45.19 -0.22 -23.34
N PHE A 4 -45.61 -1.47 -23.20
CA PHE A 4 -45.92 -2.00 -21.88
C PHE A 4 -44.60 -2.19 -21.13
N ALA A 5 -44.14 -1.14 -20.45
CA ALA A 5 -43.15 -1.31 -19.40
C ALA A 5 -43.79 -2.25 -18.38
N SER A 6 -43.29 -3.49 -18.31
CA SER A 6 -43.73 -4.47 -17.33
C SER A 6 -43.55 -3.86 -15.96
N ARG A 7 -44.66 -3.41 -15.36
CA ARG A 7 -44.66 -2.79 -14.05
C ARG A 7 -44.11 -3.85 -13.10
N VAL A 8 -42.87 -3.63 -12.65
CA VAL A 8 -42.26 -4.45 -11.61
C VAL A 8 -43.27 -4.47 -10.44
N PRO A 9 -43.58 -5.63 -9.85
CA PRO A 9 -44.57 -5.73 -8.77
C PRO A 9 -44.34 -4.61 -7.75
N SER A 10 -45.40 -3.95 -7.28
CA SER A 10 -45.31 -2.73 -6.47
C SER A 10 -44.49 -2.84 -5.18
N ASP A 11 -44.18 -4.06 -4.74
CA ASP A 11 -43.30 -4.30 -3.58
C ASP A 11 -41.82 -4.36 -3.97
N MET A 12 -41.51 -4.63 -5.23
CA MET A 12 -40.16 -4.73 -5.78
C MET A 12 -39.60 -3.40 -6.29
N SER A 13 -40.45 -2.36 -6.44
CA SER A 13 -40.02 -0.97 -6.65
C SER A 13 -39.71 -0.25 -5.33
N ARG A 14 -40.16 -0.78 -4.19
CA ARG A 14 -40.02 -0.12 -2.89
C ARG A 14 -38.61 -0.22 -2.33
N PHE A 15 -38.15 0.89 -1.74
CA PHE A 15 -36.84 0.99 -1.11
C PHE A 15 -36.58 -0.10 -0.06
N TRP A 16 -37.47 -0.22 0.94
CA TRP A 16 -37.25 -1.13 2.08
C TRP A 16 -37.15 -2.59 1.67
N THR A 17 -38.05 -3.08 0.80
CA THR A 17 -38.01 -4.46 0.31
C THR A 17 -36.68 -4.77 -0.39
N GLN A 18 -36.21 -3.85 -1.24
CA GLN A 18 -34.97 -4.02 -1.98
C GLN A 18 -33.73 -3.94 -1.07
N PHE A 19 -33.71 -3.00 -0.14
CA PHE A 19 -32.65 -2.83 0.84
C PHE A 19 -32.51 -4.04 1.77
N GLU A 20 -33.62 -4.54 2.31
CA GLU A 20 -33.63 -5.73 3.18
C GLU A 20 -33.25 -6.99 2.41
N ALA A 21 -33.76 -7.15 1.18
CA ALA A 21 -33.37 -8.25 0.31
C ALA A 21 -31.86 -8.26 0.09
N TRP A 22 -31.27 -7.13 -0.29
CA TRP A 22 -29.82 -7.01 -0.45
C TRP A 22 -29.06 -7.38 0.82
N LEU A 23 -29.39 -6.76 1.96
CA LEU A 23 -28.72 -7.00 3.24
C LEU A 23 -28.78 -8.46 3.70
N SER A 24 -29.89 -9.13 3.45
CA SER A 24 -30.09 -10.54 3.82
C SER A 24 -29.23 -11.51 3.00
N MET A 25 -28.77 -11.07 1.82
CA MET A 25 -27.92 -11.83 0.91
C MET A 25 -26.43 -11.50 1.07
N GLN A 26 -26.06 -10.66 2.03
CA GLN A 26 -24.66 -10.34 2.31
C GLN A 26 -24.10 -11.18 3.47
N LYS A 27 -22.80 -11.44 3.41
CA LYS A 27 -22.00 -11.96 4.52
C LYS A 27 -20.77 -11.10 4.78
N ALA A 28 -20.23 -11.20 5.99
CA ALA A 28 -19.03 -10.49 6.41
C ALA A 28 -17.77 -11.14 5.83
N SER A 29 -16.78 -10.31 5.49
CA SER A 29 -15.46 -10.74 5.03
C SER A 29 -14.39 -9.73 5.43
N SER A 30 -13.12 -10.13 5.36
CA SER A 30 -11.98 -9.23 5.53
C SER A 30 -12.00 -8.03 4.57
N ALA A 31 -12.61 -8.19 3.39
CA ALA A 31 -12.81 -7.14 2.40
C ALA A 31 -14.11 -6.34 2.58
N GLY A 32 -14.89 -6.58 3.63
CA GLY A 32 -16.18 -5.93 3.90
C GLY A 32 -17.39 -6.82 3.67
N LEU A 33 -18.53 -6.23 3.32
CA LEU A 33 -19.72 -6.99 2.94
C LEU A 33 -19.54 -7.59 1.55
N LYS A 34 -19.70 -8.91 1.43
CA LYS A 34 -19.67 -9.65 0.16
C LYS A 34 -20.94 -10.46 -0.03
N SER A 35 -21.28 -10.78 -1.26
CA SER A 35 -22.36 -11.70 -1.59
C SER A 35 -22.21 -13.03 -0.86
N ALA A 36 -23.25 -13.46 -0.17
CA ALA A 36 -23.33 -14.78 0.45
C ALA A 36 -23.61 -15.84 -0.61
N ALA A 37 -23.01 -17.03 -0.44
CA ALA A 37 -23.40 -18.19 -1.22
C ALA A 37 -24.87 -18.55 -0.94
N ASP A 38 -25.53 -19.24 -1.86
CA ASP A 38 -26.97 -19.55 -1.79
C ASP A 38 -27.40 -20.11 -0.43
N MET A 39 -26.60 -21.00 0.15
CA MET A 39 -26.87 -21.68 1.42
C MET A 39 -26.58 -20.82 2.66
N GLU A 40 -25.87 -19.71 2.51
CA GLU A 40 -25.48 -18.80 3.61
C GLU A 40 -26.38 -17.56 3.68
N ARG A 41 -27.27 -17.37 2.70
CA ARG A 41 -28.21 -16.24 2.69
C ARG A 41 -29.17 -16.33 3.88
N ARG A 42 -29.39 -15.21 4.54
CA ARG A 42 -30.24 -15.11 5.74
C ARG A 42 -31.69 -14.77 5.41
N CYS A 43 -32.19 -15.21 4.25
CA CYS A 43 -33.54 -14.94 3.78
C CYS A 43 -34.25 -16.19 3.26
N VAL A 44 -35.57 -16.19 3.43
CA VAL A 44 -36.48 -17.14 2.79
C VAL A 44 -37.58 -16.33 2.12
N ILE A 45 -37.65 -16.38 0.79
CA ILE A 45 -38.65 -15.64 0.02
C ILE A 45 -39.91 -16.49 -0.07
N LYS A 46 -41.03 -15.99 0.46
CA LYS A 46 -42.34 -16.63 0.38
C LYS A 46 -43.35 -15.67 -0.22
N CYS A 47 -44.02 -16.10 -1.28
CA CYS A 47 -45.14 -15.35 -1.84
C CYS A 47 -46.43 -15.65 -1.08
N ILE A 48 -47.23 -14.61 -0.85
CA ILE A 48 -48.52 -14.71 -0.15
C ILE A 48 -49.69 -14.52 -1.14
N HIS A 49 -50.84 -15.12 -0.83
CA HIS A 49 -52.07 -15.02 -1.63
C HIS A 49 -51.85 -15.33 -3.13
N ASN A 50 -52.32 -14.45 -4.02
CA ASN A 50 -52.27 -14.61 -5.47
C ASN A 50 -50.84 -14.57 -6.02
N ALA A 51 -49.86 -14.04 -5.27
CA ALA A 51 -48.46 -14.05 -5.68
C ALA A 51 -47.85 -15.45 -5.65
N ARG A 52 -48.48 -16.44 -4.97
CA ARG A 52 -48.01 -17.83 -4.94
C ARG A 52 -47.89 -18.46 -6.32
N ALA A 53 -48.76 -18.06 -7.27
CA ALA A 53 -48.73 -18.55 -8.64
C ALA A 53 -47.47 -18.09 -9.40
N HIS A 54 -46.75 -17.10 -8.89
CA HIS A 54 -45.60 -16.47 -9.53
C HIS A 54 -44.33 -16.57 -8.66
N VAL A 55 -44.29 -17.48 -7.68
CA VAL A 55 -43.20 -17.53 -6.69
C VAL A 55 -41.82 -17.60 -7.35
N GLU A 56 -41.62 -18.51 -8.30
CA GLU A 56 -40.35 -18.71 -9.01
C GLU A 56 -39.90 -17.44 -9.74
N GLN A 57 -40.84 -16.76 -10.40
CA GLN A 57 -40.54 -15.53 -11.12
C GLN A 57 -40.18 -14.40 -10.15
N LEU A 58 -40.95 -14.22 -9.08
CA LEU A 58 -40.77 -13.12 -8.13
C LEU A 58 -39.51 -13.29 -7.27
N SER A 59 -39.26 -14.50 -6.77
CA SER A 59 -38.01 -14.81 -6.06
C SER A 59 -36.82 -14.77 -7.00
N GLY A 60 -36.96 -15.28 -8.22
CA GLY A 60 -35.91 -15.27 -9.24
C GLY A 60 -35.47 -13.85 -9.56
N VAL A 61 -36.40 -12.91 -9.73
CA VAL A 61 -36.05 -11.50 -9.97
C VAL A 61 -35.30 -10.92 -8.77
N LEU A 62 -35.79 -11.06 -7.53
CA LEU A 62 -35.09 -10.54 -6.34
C LEU A 62 -33.67 -11.11 -6.19
N LEU A 63 -33.51 -12.42 -6.38
CA LEU A 63 -32.21 -13.07 -6.32
C LEU A 63 -31.29 -12.57 -7.43
N SER A 64 -31.77 -12.52 -8.67
CA SER A 64 -30.99 -12.05 -9.82
C SER A 64 -30.55 -10.59 -9.67
N THR A 65 -31.40 -9.75 -9.07
CA THR A 65 -31.10 -8.33 -8.85
C THR A 65 -30.07 -8.13 -7.74
N TRP A 66 -30.18 -8.84 -6.61
CA TRP A 66 -29.46 -8.48 -5.38
C TRP A 66 -28.35 -9.44 -4.96
N ALA A 67 -28.41 -10.71 -5.34
CA ALA A 67 -27.50 -11.72 -4.81
C ALA A 67 -26.02 -11.45 -5.15
N GLY A 68 -25.74 -10.80 -6.28
CA GLY A 68 -24.38 -10.48 -6.75
C GLY A 68 -23.91 -9.06 -6.51
N LYS A 69 -24.69 -8.23 -5.78
CA LYS A 69 -24.44 -6.78 -5.70
C LYS A 69 -23.53 -6.41 -4.54
N THR A 70 -22.50 -5.64 -4.84
CA THR A 70 -21.61 -5.05 -3.82
C THR A 70 -22.32 -3.93 -3.06
N PRO A 71 -21.79 -3.46 -1.92
CA PRO A 71 -22.30 -2.28 -1.24
C PRO A 71 -22.36 -1.03 -2.12
N ALA A 72 -21.41 -0.87 -3.04
CA ALA A 72 -21.39 0.25 -3.98
C ALA A 72 -22.52 0.14 -5.00
N ASP A 73 -22.69 -1.04 -5.62
CA ASP A 73 -23.79 -1.26 -6.58
C ASP A 73 -25.15 -1.09 -5.90
N ALA A 74 -25.29 -1.57 -4.66
CA ALA A 74 -26.54 -1.45 -3.93
C ALA A 74 -26.86 0.00 -3.57
N HIS A 75 -25.87 0.77 -3.17
CA HIS A 75 -26.03 2.20 -2.96
C HIS A 75 -26.48 2.90 -4.25
N GLU A 76 -25.82 2.62 -5.38
CA GLU A 76 -26.16 3.21 -6.67
C GLU A 76 -27.60 2.88 -7.10
N ILE A 77 -27.96 1.60 -7.12
CA ILE A 77 -29.30 1.13 -7.52
C ILE A 77 -30.37 1.72 -6.60
N LEU A 78 -30.19 1.63 -5.28
CA LEU A 78 -31.16 2.12 -4.32
C LEU A 78 -31.29 3.64 -4.34
N SER A 79 -30.23 4.37 -4.73
CA SER A 79 -30.27 5.82 -4.90
C SER A 79 -31.05 6.28 -6.12
N SER A 80 -31.31 5.40 -7.10
CA SER A 80 -32.05 5.73 -8.32
C SER A 80 -33.44 6.29 -8.01
N GLY A 81 -33.91 7.22 -8.85
CA GLY A 81 -35.28 7.76 -8.78
C GLY A 81 -36.37 6.73 -9.09
N ASP A 82 -36.02 5.60 -9.70
CA ASP A 82 -36.95 4.49 -9.97
C ASP A 82 -37.30 3.68 -8.71
N VAL A 83 -36.54 3.88 -7.62
CA VAL A 83 -36.80 3.22 -6.33
C VAL A 83 -37.71 4.10 -5.49
N GLU A 84 -38.95 3.65 -5.36
CA GLU A 84 -40.03 4.34 -4.65
C GLU A 84 -39.82 4.28 -3.14
N VAL A 85 -39.97 5.42 -2.47
CA VAL A 85 -40.02 5.51 -1.01
C VAL A 85 -41.17 6.43 -0.63
N THR A 86 -41.95 6.05 0.38
CA THR A 86 -43.05 6.88 0.88
C THR A 86 -42.55 8.06 1.70
N ASN A 87 -41.34 7.94 2.26
CA ASN A 87 -40.66 8.96 3.03
C ASN A 87 -39.21 9.10 2.54
N GLU A 88 -38.90 10.17 1.82
CA GLU A 88 -37.55 10.43 1.30
C GLU A 88 -36.48 10.50 2.39
N SER A 89 -36.85 10.83 3.64
CA SER A 89 -35.88 10.86 4.74
C SER A 89 -35.31 9.46 5.03
N ASP A 90 -36.10 8.39 4.86
CA ASP A 90 -35.63 7.01 5.07
C ASP A 90 -34.49 6.71 4.10
N LYS A 91 -34.66 7.06 2.83
CA LYS A 91 -33.65 6.84 1.78
C LYS A 91 -32.38 7.66 2.06
N ALA A 92 -32.55 8.94 2.39
CA ALA A 92 -31.44 9.83 2.74
C ALA A 92 -30.64 9.34 3.96
N GLU A 93 -31.30 8.75 4.96
CA GLU A 93 -30.66 8.24 6.16
C GLU A 93 -30.02 6.85 5.99
N GLN A 94 -30.64 5.97 5.20
CA GLN A 94 -30.20 4.57 5.08
C GLN A 94 -29.10 4.38 4.04
N LEU A 95 -29.10 5.13 2.93
CA LEU A 95 -28.08 4.99 1.88
C LEU A 95 -26.64 5.16 2.42
N PRO A 96 -26.30 6.19 3.23
CA PRO A 96 -24.96 6.31 3.80
C PRO A 96 -24.58 5.14 4.73
N LYS A 97 -25.58 4.49 5.34
CA LYS A 97 -25.33 3.37 6.28
C LYS A 97 -24.80 2.15 5.54
N ILE A 98 -25.15 1.94 4.28
CA ILE A 98 -24.61 0.84 3.45
C ILE A 98 -23.08 0.85 3.48
N LEU A 99 -22.49 1.99 3.10
CA LEU A 99 -21.04 2.17 3.04
C LEU A 99 -20.40 2.21 4.42
N ARG A 100 -21.11 2.79 5.40
CA ARG A 100 -20.63 2.85 6.79
C ARG A 100 -20.52 1.45 7.40
N VAL A 101 -21.53 0.61 7.20
CA VAL A 101 -21.55 -0.77 7.70
C VAL A 101 -20.49 -1.60 7.00
N ASP A 102 -20.31 -1.45 5.68
CA ASP A 102 -19.20 -2.09 4.96
C ASP A 102 -17.84 -1.77 5.61
N GLY A 103 -17.59 -0.49 5.88
CA GLY A 103 -16.39 -0.06 6.59
C GLY A 103 -16.28 -0.59 8.02
N GLN A 104 -17.40 -0.71 8.75
CA GLN A 104 -17.42 -1.30 10.08
C GLN A 104 -17.11 -2.80 10.04
N VAL A 105 -17.65 -3.53 9.06
CA VAL A 105 -17.36 -4.96 8.86
C VAL A 105 -15.88 -5.17 8.55
N LYS A 106 -15.28 -4.38 7.65
CA LYS A 106 -13.83 -4.43 7.38
C LYS A 106 -13.00 -4.32 8.66
N ARG A 107 -13.33 -3.33 9.50
CA ARG A 107 -12.61 -3.10 10.78
C ARG A 107 -12.84 -4.24 11.77
N ALA A 108 -14.07 -4.71 11.90
CA ALA A 108 -14.39 -5.81 12.80
C ALA A 108 -13.64 -7.08 12.38
N MET A 109 -13.69 -7.44 11.10
CA MET A 109 -13.01 -8.62 10.55
C MET A 109 -11.48 -8.54 10.66
N ALA A 110 -10.91 -7.34 10.52
CA ALA A 110 -9.47 -7.14 10.73
C ALA A 110 -9.05 -7.30 12.21
N ALA A 111 -9.92 -6.92 13.14
CA ALA A 111 -9.68 -7.00 14.58
C ALA A 111 -9.89 -8.40 15.18
N LEU A 112 -10.60 -9.29 14.47
CA LEU A 112 -10.84 -10.65 14.94
C LEU A 112 -9.51 -11.44 15.03
N PRO A 113 -9.33 -12.21 16.12
CA PRO A 113 -8.22 -13.13 16.21
C PRO A 113 -8.37 -14.22 15.15
N GLU A 114 -7.25 -14.74 14.66
CA GLU A 114 -7.24 -15.74 13.58
C GLU A 114 -8.13 -16.95 13.88
N ALA A 115 -8.18 -17.39 15.15
CA ALA A 115 -8.97 -18.53 15.59
C ALA A 115 -10.49 -18.35 15.44
N GLU A 116 -10.99 -17.10 15.40
CA GLU A 116 -12.42 -16.79 15.29
C GLU A 116 -12.86 -16.54 13.85
N LEU A 117 -11.92 -16.45 12.90
CA LEU A 117 -12.24 -16.25 11.49
C LEU A 117 -12.77 -17.56 10.87
N PRO A 118 -13.76 -17.47 9.96
CA PRO A 118 -14.16 -18.61 9.13
C PRO A 118 -12.97 -19.20 8.36
N ASP A 119 -12.99 -20.51 8.12
CA ASP A 119 -11.91 -21.25 7.45
C ASP A 119 -11.47 -20.61 6.12
N GLU A 120 -12.44 -20.13 5.34
CA GLU A 120 -12.22 -19.41 4.09
C GLU A 120 -11.44 -18.10 4.28
N GLU A 121 -11.77 -17.31 5.31
CA GLU A 121 -11.12 -16.03 5.59
C GLU A 121 -9.73 -16.25 6.18
N ARG A 122 -9.53 -17.32 6.98
CA ARG A 122 -8.19 -17.73 7.45
C ARG A 122 -7.27 -18.08 6.29
N ALA A 123 -7.77 -18.87 5.34
CA ALA A 123 -7.02 -19.23 4.14
C ALA A 123 -6.64 -18.00 3.29
N VAL A 124 -7.57 -17.05 3.13
CA VAL A 124 -7.31 -15.77 2.45
C VAL A 124 -6.24 -14.96 3.19
N ARG A 125 -6.37 -14.81 4.50
CA ARG A 125 -5.41 -14.03 5.31
C ARG A 125 -4.01 -14.62 5.26
N ARG A 126 -3.90 -15.95 5.37
CA ARG A 126 -2.62 -16.66 5.26
C ARG A 126 -1.98 -16.43 3.89
N LYS A 127 -2.74 -16.53 2.80
CA LYS A 127 -2.22 -16.24 1.44
C LYS A 127 -1.72 -14.80 1.33
N LEU A 128 -2.47 -13.83 1.85
CA LEU A 128 -2.07 -12.42 1.83
C LEU A 128 -0.78 -12.20 2.65
N GLN A 129 -0.63 -12.87 3.79
CA GLN A 129 0.59 -12.82 4.59
C GLN A 129 1.78 -13.46 3.87
N GLU A 130 1.57 -14.61 3.23
CA GLU A 130 2.60 -15.29 2.42
C GLU A 130 3.04 -14.41 1.23
N GLU A 131 2.10 -13.78 0.53
CA GLU A 131 2.38 -12.84 -0.55
C GLU A 131 3.10 -11.58 -0.05
N ALA A 132 2.71 -11.04 1.09
CA ALA A 132 3.36 -9.88 1.70
C ALA A 132 4.80 -10.21 2.12
N ALA A 133 5.02 -11.35 2.77
CA ALA A 133 6.34 -11.83 3.16
C ALA A 133 7.24 -12.06 1.93
N LYS A 134 6.68 -12.62 0.86
CA LYS A 134 7.41 -12.77 -0.41
C LYS A 134 7.82 -11.41 -1.00
N ARG A 135 6.91 -10.43 -1.03
CA ARG A 135 7.21 -9.08 -1.52
C ARG A 135 8.26 -8.38 -0.67
N GLU A 136 8.21 -8.56 0.65
CA GLU A 136 9.20 -8.02 1.58
C GLU A 136 10.58 -8.66 1.37
N ALA A 137 10.65 -9.98 1.21
CA ALA A 137 11.90 -10.69 0.90
C ALA A 137 12.50 -10.21 -0.44
N GLU A 138 11.68 -10.08 -1.49
CA GLU A 138 12.13 -9.54 -2.78
C GLU A 138 12.59 -8.07 -2.69
N ALA A 139 11.95 -7.27 -1.83
CA ALA A 139 12.36 -5.88 -1.61
C ALA A 139 13.68 -5.80 -0.82
N ALA A 140 13.86 -6.66 0.18
CA ALA A 140 15.09 -6.76 0.96
C ALA A 140 16.26 -7.24 0.09
N GLU A 141 16.04 -8.22 -0.79
CA GLU A 141 17.05 -8.68 -1.75
C GLU A 141 17.47 -7.55 -2.70
N ARG A 142 16.50 -6.84 -3.30
CA ARG A 142 16.77 -5.67 -4.15
C ARG A 142 17.53 -4.57 -3.41
N ALA A 143 17.20 -4.32 -2.15
CA ALA A 143 17.89 -3.34 -1.31
C ALA A 143 19.33 -3.76 -1.01
N ALA A 144 19.56 -5.05 -0.70
CA ALA A 144 20.89 -5.60 -0.47
C ALA A 144 21.77 -5.53 -1.72
N GLU A 145 21.21 -5.86 -2.89
CA GLU A 145 21.93 -5.75 -4.15
C GLU A 145 22.26 -4.28 -4.49
N ALA A 146 21.33 -3.36 -4.25
CA ALA A 146 21.57 -1.93 -4.43
C ALA A 146 22.65 -1.39 -3.48
N ALA A 147 22.68 -1.86 -2.23
CA ALA A 147 23.71 -1.50 -1.25
C ALA A 147 25.10 -2.00 -1.70
N LYS A 148 25.19 -3.26 -2.16
CA LYS A 148 26.45 -3.81 -2.69
C LYS A 148 26.97 -3.03 -3.90
N ARG A 149 26.08 -2.66 -4.84
CA ARG A 149 26.45 -1.84 -6.01
C ARG A 149 26.96 -0.46 -5.61
N ARG A 150 26.38 0.16 -4.58
CA ARG A 150 26.86 1.45 -4.04
C ARG A 150 28.24 1.31 -3.41
N GLU A 151 28.46 0.29 -2.59
CA GLU A 151 29.77 0.03 -1.98
C GLU A 151 30.86 -0.23 -3.05
N GLU A 152 30.54 -1.02 -4.07
CA GLU A 152 31.45 -1.29 -5.19
C GLU A 152 31.76 -0.01 -5.99
N ALA A 153 30.79 0.89 -6.17
CA ALA A 153 31.00 2.18 -6.82
C ALA A 153 31.82 3.17 -5.97
N GLU A 154 31.70 3.11 -4.65
CA GLU A 154 32.44 3.98 -3.72
C GLU A 154 33.90 3.52 -3.49
N ARG A 155 34.17 2.21 -3.63
CA ARG A 155 35.52 1.63 -3.50
C ARG A 155 36.62 2.32 -4.33
N PRO A 156 36.47 2.56 -5.65
CA PRO A 156 37.50 3.24 -6.45
C PRO A 156 37.68 4.70 -6.02
N VAL A 157 36.61 5.39 -5.62
CA VAL A 157 36.66 6.78 -5.13
C VAL A 157 37.44 6.85 -3.82
N ALA A 158 37.15 5.95 -2.88
CA ALA A 158 37.86 5.85 -1.61
C ALA A 158 39.34 5.47 -1.82
N ALA A 159 39.64 4.58 -2.77
CA ALA A 159 41.01 4.21 -3.11
C ALA A 159 41.80 5.38 -3.73
N ALA A 160 41.18 6.14 -4.64
CA ALA A 160 41.77 7.33 -5.24
C ALA A 160 42.04 8.41 -4.19
N ALA A 161 41.10 8.66 -3.29
CA ALA A 161 41.28 9.60 -2.18
C ALA A 161 42.45 9.21 -1.27
N LYS A 162 42.53 7.93 -0.87
CA LYS A 162 43.67 7.42 -0.07
C LYS A 162 45.01 7.60 -0.80
N ARG A 163 45.06 7.33 -2.10
CA ARG A 163 46.27 7.51 -2.90
C ARG A 163 46.69 8.99 -2.99
N ALA A 164 45.74 9.90 -3.16
CA ALA A 164 46.00 11.34 -3.19
C ALA A 164 46.59 11.85 -1.86
N VAL A 165 46.06 11.40 -0.72
CA VAL A 165 46.59 11.73 0.61
C VAL A 165 48.03 11.23 0.78
N LEU A 166 48.31 9.98 0.35
CA LEU A 166 49.65 9.42 0.42
C LEU A 166 50.66 10.22 -0.42
N MET A 167 50.27 10.62 -1.63
CA MET A 167 51.12 11.42 -2.51
C MET A 167 51.43 12.78 -1.88
N ARG A 168 50.43 13.48 -1.33
CA ARG A 168 50.65 14.76 -0.62
C ARG A 168 51.59 14.62 0.57
N ARG A 169 51.51 13.52 1.32
CA ARG A 169 52.43 13.26 2.43
C ARG A 169 53.86 13.05 1.94
N LYS A 170 54.05 12.30 0.85
CA LYS A 170 55.36 12.12 0.22
C LYS A 170 55.93 13.43 -0.31
N GLU A 171 55.10 14.24 -0.96
CA GLU A 171 55.48 15.58 -1.44
C GLU A 171 55.92 16.48 -0.28
N ALA A 172 55.17 16.50 0.83
CA ALA A 172 55.53 17.26 2.03
C ALA A 172 56.85 16.77 2.67
N GLU A 173 57.06 15.46 2.75
CA GLU A 173 58.30 14.89 3.27
C GLU A 173 59.51 15.23 2.37
N GLN A 174 59.30 15.25 1.05
CA GLN A 174 60.34 15.61 0.11
C GLN A 174 60.64 17.11 0.13
N ALA A 175 59.62 17.95 0.31
CA ALA A 175 59.78 19.39 0.53
C ALA A 175 60.55 19.70 1.83
N ALA A 176 60.28 18.96 2.91
CA ALA A 176 61.04 19.08 4.15
C ALA A 176 62.53 18.74 3.94
N LYS A 177 62.82 17.63 3.25
CA LYS A 177 64.21 17.26 2.90
C LYS A 177 64.90 18.31 2.05
N THR A 178 64.19 18.96 1.13
CA THR A 178 64.77 20.06 0.34
C THR A 178 65.05 21.30 1.17
N LEU A 179 64.20 21.61 2.16
CA LEU A 179 64.46 22.72 3.09
C LEU A 179 65.69 22.43 3.95
N ASP A 180 65.79 21.24 4.53
CA ASP A 180 66.97 20.82 5.31
C ASP A 180 68.27 20.93 4.47
N ALA A 181 68.21 20.53 3.20
CA ALA A 181 69.35 20.63 2.28
C ALA A 181 69.74 22.09 1.96
N VAL A 182 68.76 22.98 1.78
CA VAL A 182 69.01 24.41 1.56
C VAL A 182 69.60 25.05 2.81
N GLU A 183 69.08 24.73 4.00
CA GLU A 183 69.58 25.24 5.28
C GLU A 183 71.02 24.77 5.54
N ALA A 184 71.34 23.52 5.20
CA ALA A 184 72.72 23.03 5.23
C ALA A 184 73.65 23.80 4.25
N MET A 185 73.15 24.16 3.07
CA MET A 185 73.91 24.98 2.10
C MET A 185 74.16 26.40 2.60
N ILE A 186 73.15 27.05 3.22
CA ILE A 186 73.29 28.39 3.80
C ILE A 186 74.37 28.39 4.90
N ASN A 187 74.28 27.44 5.83
CA ASN A 187 75.26 27.30 6.90
C ASN A 187 76.70 27.07 6.38
N ALA A 188 76.86 26.37 5.25
CA ALA A 188 78.17 26.17 4.63
C ALA A 188 78.73 27.49 4.04
N LEU A 189 77.88 28.27 3.37
CA LEU A 189 78.26 29.57 2.81
C LEU A 189 78.61 30.60 3.90
N GLU A 190 77.89 30.62 5.01
CA GLU A 190 78.23 31.47 6.17
C GLU A 190 79.60 31.09 6.75
N LYS A 191 79.91 29.79 6.82
CA LYS A 191 81.21 29.29 7.27
C LYS A 191 82.37 29.68 6.35
N ASP A 192 82.13 29.65 5.04
CA ASP A 192 83.12 30.08 4.04
C ASP A 192 83.33 31.61 4.08
N ALA A 193 82.27 32.39 4.34
CA ALA A 193 82.37 33.84 4.53
C ALA A 193 83.15 34.21 5.81
N ASP A 194 82.96 33.48 6.90
CA ASP A 194 83.75 33.62 8.13
C ASP A 194 85.24 33.30 7.90
N LEU A 195 85.53 32.31 7.03
CA LEU A 195 86.88 31.95 6.60
C LEU A 195 87.53 33.05 5.76
N GLU A 196 86.82 33.64 4.81
CA GLU A 196 87.33 34.77 4.01
C GLU A 196 87.57 36.03 4.87
N GLN A 197 86.71 36.33 5.84
CA GLN A 197 86.92 37.42 6.79
C GLN A 197 88.12 37.18 7.72
N ALA A 198 88.35 35.95 8.15
CA ALA A 198 89.52 35.59 8.95
C ALA A 198 90.84 35.70 8.16
N VAL A 199 90.82 35.38 6.87
CA VAL A 199 91.99 35.54 5.98
C VAL A 199 92.24 37.02 5.68
N ALA A 200 91.21 37.84 5.49
CA ALA A 200 91.34 39.28 5.28
C ALA A 200 91.81 40.06 6.52
N ALA A 201 91.57 39.55 7.74
CA ALA A 201 92.06 40.16 8.99
C ALA A 201 93.51 39.78 9.33
N ALA A 202 94.10 38.80 8.63
CA ALA A 202 95.44 38.26 8.88
C ALA A 202 96.51 38.76 7.88
N GLY A 203 96.15 39.59 6.90
CA GLY A 203 97.06 40.25 5.96
C GLY A 203 97.11 41.76 6.19
#